data_AF-A0A3E5ECZ6-F1
#
_entry.id   AF-A0A3E5ECZ6-F1
#
_cell.length_a   1.000
_cell.length_b   1.000
_cell.length_c   1.000
_cell.angle_alpha   90.00
_cell.angle_beta   90.00
_cell.angle_gamma   90.00
#
_symmetry.space_group_name_H-M   'P 1'
#
loop_
_entity.id
_entity.type
_entity.pdbx_description
1 polymer ?
#
loop_
_entity_poly.entity_id
_entity_poly.type
_entity_poly.pdbx_seq_one_letter_code
_entity_poly.pdbx_strand_id
1 'polypeptide(L)'
;MNKEKEKTAEELAYYVKSDLDIENIVNTFKSNLQELDYGNRVAAIKKAIEHLNQGCTVNYVADGFREWYGITIDTDELKKILLQSKDLLPEEERKGNIDKNLLSLERPVDGKRIDLAYLQHKYKKGYPYIDDLYRKNIFSYSGSDLCEALYFQAVYNLCKDRSEIDEYFENLKMEREAAQKKEEQTTE
;
A
#
# COMPACT_ATOMS: atom_id res chain seq x y z
N MET A 1 -37.41 25.65 4.39
CA MET A 1 -36.09 26.32 4.38
C MET A 1 -35.02 25.25 4.30
N ASN A 2 -34.49 24.99 3.10
CA ASN A 2 -33.37 24.07 2.91
C ASN A 2 -32.10 24.76 3.40
N LYS A 3 -31.48 24.23 4.46
CA LYS A 3 -30.09 24.53 4.78
C LYS A 3 -29.25 23.73 3.79
N GLU A 4 -28.79 24.36 2.72
CA GLU A 4 -27.66 23.85 1.97
C GLU A 4 -26.50 23.76 2.96
N LYS A 5 -26.06 22.54 3.28
CA LYS A 5 -24.83 22.33 4.04
C LYS A 5 -23.70 22.85 3.16
N GLU A 6 -23.01 23.89 3.61
CA GLU A 6 -21.74 24.30 3.02
C GLU A 6 -20.80 23.11 3.03
N LYS A 7 -20.41 22.67 1.83
CA LYS A 7 -19.47 21.57 1.63
C LYS A 7 -18.09 21.99 2.11
N THR A 8 -17.38 21.10 2.81
CA THR A 8 -16.02 21.39 3.28
C THR A 8 -15.05 21.54 2.09
N ALA A 9 -13.90 22.18 2.31
CA ALA A 9 -12.87 22.31 1.27
C ALA A 9 -12.39 20.94 0.72
N GLU A 10 -12.43 19.89 1.54
CA GLU A 10 -12.19 18.50 1.11
C GLU A 10 -13.30 17.94 0.22
N GLU A 11 -14.57 18.24 0.54
CA GLU A 11 -15.71 17.88 -0.32
C GLU A 11 -15.72 18.69 -1.62
N LEU A 12 -15.25 19.94 -1.63
CA LEU A 12 -15.13 20.76 -2.83
C LEU A 12 -13.97 20.32 -3.73
N ALA A 13 -12.86 19.85 -3.15
CA ALA A 13 -11.79 19.18 -3.89
C ALA A 13 -12.28 17.89 -4.58
N TYR A 14 -13.33 17.25 -4.03
CA TYR A 14 -13.98 16.07 -4.59
C TYR A 14 -14.90 16.38 -5.79
N TYR A 15 -15.31 17.65 -5.99
CA TYR A 15 -16.17 18.06 -7.11
C TYR A 15 -15.43 18.58 -8.34
N VAL A 16 -14.14 18.88 -8.23
CA VAL A 16 -13.31 19.24 -9.39
C VAL A 16 -12.54 18.01 -9.83
N LYS A 17 -13.22 17.08 -10.51
CA LYS A 17 -12.53 16.22 -11.48
C LYS A 17 -11.88 17.16 -12.48
N SER A 18 -10.60 17.45 -12.30
CA SER A 18 -9.85 18.14 -13.34
C SER A 18 -9.49 17.07 -14.36
N ASP A 19 -9.91 17.27 -15.60
CA ASP A 19 -9.61 16.41 -16.74
C ASP A 19 -8.28 16.84 -17.40
N LEU A 20 -7.29 17.24 -16.58
CA LEU A 20 -6.01 17.67 -17.14
C LEU A 20 -5.26 16.44 -17.65
N ASP A 21 -4.75 16.55 -18.87
CA ASP A 21 -3.78 15.59 -19.37
C ASP A 21 -2.40 15.81 -18.74
N ILE A 22 -1.55 14.81 -18.91
CA ILE A 22 -0.20 14.80 -18.32
C ILE A 22 0.65 15.97 -18.84
N GLU A 23 0.45 16.41 -20.08
CA GLU A 23 1.17 17.55 -20.66
C GLU A 23 0.80 18.86 -19.94
N ASN A 24 -0.48 19.09 -19.68
CA ASN A 24 -0.94 20.24 -18.91
C ASN A 24 -0.43 20.19 -17.47
N ILE A 25 -0.45 19.01 -16.84
CA ILE A 25 0.12 18.81 -15.49
C ILE A 25 1.61 19.17 -15.46
N VAL A 26 2.38 18.66 -16.43
CA VAL A 26 3.82 18.95 -16.53
C VAL A 26 4.08 20.43 -16.76
N ASN A 27 3.27 21.09 -17.59
CA ASN A 27 3.41 22.52 -17.86
C ASN A 27 3.10 23.38 -16.62
N THR A 28 2.07 23.02 -15.84
CA THR A 28 1.77 23.65 -14.55
C THR A 28 2.89 23.44 -13.54
N PHE A 29 3.58 22.31 -13.61
CA PHE A 29 4.52 21.86 -12.59
C PHE A 29 6.01 21.96 -13.00
N LYS A 30 6.27 22.78 -14.02
CA LYS A 30 7.59 22.95 -14.64
C LYS A 30 8.67 23.40 -13.65
N SER A 31 8.34 24.22 -12.66
CA SER A 31 9.30 24.72 -11.66
C SER A 31 9.81 23.62 -10.73
N ASN A 32 8.95 22.69 -10.32
CA ASN A 32 9.32 21.68 -9.34
C ASN A 32 9.96 20.45 -9.99
N LEU A 33 9.78 20.28 -11.30
CA LEU A 33 10.49 19.28 -12.10
C LEU A 33 11.56 19.90 -13.00
N GLN A 34 11.99 21.13 -12.70
CA GLN A 34 12.87 21.90 -13.58
C GLN A 34 14.20 21.20 -13.89
N GLU A 35 14.65 20.35 -12.98
CA GLU A 35 15.86 19.52 -13.09
C GLU A 35 15.73 18.39 -14.12
N LEU A 36 14.51 18.00 -14.49
CA LEU A 36 14.24 17.01 -15.54
C LEU A 36 14.01 17.68 -16.89
N ASP A 37 14.44 17.04 -17.97
CA ASP A 37 13.93 17.39 -19.31
C ASP A 37 12.44 17.04 -19.43
N TYR A 38 11.77 17.63 -20.42
CA TYR A 38 10.32 17.46 -20.61
C TYR A 38 9.88 16.00 -20.71
N GLY A 39 10.65 15.14 -21.39
CA GLY A 39 10.34 13.71 -21.52
C GLY A 39 10.39 13.02 -20.16
N ASN A 40 11.41 13.32 -19.37
CA ASN A 40 11.55 12.81 -18.01
C ASN A 40 10.47 13.35 -17.06
N ARG A 41 10.01 14.60 -17.23
CA ARG A 41 8.86 15.13 -16.47
C ARG A 41 7.58 14.35 -16.76
N VAL A 42 7.29 14.11 -18.03
CA VAL A 42 6.12 13.33 -18.47
C VAL A 42 6.22 11.89 -17.92
N ALA A 43 7.39 11.27 -17.99
CA ALA A 43 7.62 9.93 -17.46
C ALA A 43 7.44 9.86 -15.94
N ALA A 44 7.95 10.87 -15.20
CA ALA A 44 7.81 10.95 -13.75
C ALA A 44 6.34 11.04 -13.33
N ILE A 45 5.56 11.93 -13.97
CA ILE A 45 4.12 12.07 -13.69
C ILE A 45 3.34 10.79 -14.07
N LYS A 46 3.63 10.17 -15.22
CA LYS A 46 3.03 8.88 -15.61
C LYS A 46 3.27 7.80 -14.56
N LYS A 47 4.52 7.65 -14.11
CA LYS A 47 4.91 6.67 -13.10
C LYS A 47 4.24 6.96 -11.75
N ALA A 48 4.12 8.23 -11.38
CA ALA A 48 3.41 8.67 -10.18
C ALA A 48 1.93 8.22 -10.19
N ILE A 49 1.23 8.52 -11.29
CA ILE A 49 -0.17 8.15 -11.48
C ILE A 49 -0.33 6.62 -11.47
N GLU A 50 0.57 5.90 -12.14
CA GLU A 50 0.56 4.44 -12.15
C GLU A 50 0.64 3.85 -10.73
N HIS A 51 1.58 4.32 -9.91
CA HIS A 51 1.71 3.85 -8.53
C HIS A 51 0.50 4.24 -7.66
N LEU A 52 -0.05 5.45 -7.83
CA LEU A 52 -1.31 5.80 -7.15
C LEU A 52 -2.46 4.89 -7.58
N ASN A 53 -2.57 4.57 -8.87
CA ASN A 53 -3.58 3.67 -9.41
C ASN A 53 -3.43 2.24 -8.88
N GLN A 54 -2.20 1.81 -8.58
CA GLN A 54 -1.91 0.57 -7.86
C GLN A 54 -2.33 0.60 -6.38
N GLY A 55 -2.81 1.74 -5.87
CA GLY A 55 -3.20 1.93 -4.48
C GLY A 55 -2.08 2.39 -3.56
N CYS A 56 -0.95 2.86 -4.12
CA CYS A 56 0.16 3.36 -3.31
C CYS A 56 -0.20 4.69 -2.63
N THR A 57 0.44 4.97 -1.50
CA THR A 57 0.31 6.26 -0.79
C THR A 57 1.04 7.37 -1.54
N VAL A 58 0.59 8.61 -1.35
CA VAL A 58 1.30 9.79 -1.89
C VAL A 58 2.70 9.92 -1.29
N ASN A 59 2.88 9.54 -0.02
CA ASN A 59 4.19 9.56 0.63
C ASN A 59 5.17 8.61 -0.06
N TYR A 60 4.74 7.38 -0.34
CA TYR A 60 5.52 6.42 -1.11
C TYR A 60 5.90 6.96 -2.49
N VAL A 61 4.96 7.62 -3.17
CA VAL A 61 5.26 8.22 -4.47
C VAL A 61 6.26 9.37 -4.32
N ALA A 62 6.14 10.24 -3.32
CA ALA A 62 7.07 11.34 -3.07
C ALA A 62 8.49 10.83 -2.77
N ASP A 63 8.62 9.80 -1.95
CA ASP A 63 9.91 9.14 -1.70
C ASP A 63 10.48 8.53 -3.00
N GLY A 64 9.61 7.95 -3.84
CA GLY A 64 9.98 7.49 -5.18
C GLY A 64 10.51 8.61 -6.09
N PHE A 65 9.96 9.84 -6.03
CA PHE A 65 10.53 10.98 -6.79
C PHE A 65 11.96 11.29 -6.36
N ARG A 66 12.22 11.24 -5.06
CA ARG A 66 13.56 11.46 -4.51
C ARG A 66 14.52 10.35 -4.92
N GLU A 67 14.10 9.10 -4.89
CA GLU A 67 14.93 7.95 -5.24
C GLU A 67 15.18 7.83 -6.74
N TRP A 68 14.15 7.97 -7.58
CA TRP A 68 14.24 7.72 -9.01
C TRP A 68 14.79 8.91 -9.78
N TYR A 69 14.57 10.13 -9.28
CA TYR A 69 14.84 11.36 -10.02
C TYR A 69 15.65 12.39 -9.22
N GLY A 70 15.97 12.13 -7.94
CA GLY A 70 16.69 13.09 -7.09
C GLY A 70 15.84 14.28 -6.64
N ILE A 71 14.53 14.29 -6.95
CA ILE A 71 13.64 15.42 -6.71
C ILE A 71 12.95 15.27 -5.37
N THR A 72 13.12 16.26 -4.50
CA THR A 72 12.33 16.37 -3.27
C THR A 72 11.09 17.19 -3.54
N ILE A 73 9.93 16.61 -3.26
CA ILE A 73 8.62 17.24 -3.46
C ILE A 73 7.79 17.12 -2.20
N ASP A 74 7.08 18.19 -1.85
CA ASP A 74 6.13 18.17 -0.75
C ASP A 74 4.95 17.25 -1.07
N THR A 75 4.51 16.45 -0.10
CA THR A 75 3.45 15.46 -0.30
C THR A 75 2.08 16.07 -0.54
N ASP A 76 1.77 17.21 0.10
CA ASP A 76 0.50 17.89 -0.10
C ASP A 76 0.46 18.58 -1.47
N GLU A 77 1.60 19.14 -1.88
CA GLU A 77 1.78 19.64 -3.24
C GLU A 77 1.63 18.51 -4.27
N LEU A 78 2.34 17.40 -4.09
CA LEU A 78 2.26 16.23 -4.96
C LEU A 78 0.81 15.72 -5.11
N LYS A 79 0.11 15.61 -3.98
CA LYS A 79 -1.30 15.19 -3.96
C LYS A 79 -2.17 16.12 -4.78
N LYS A 80 -2.04 17.44 -4.60
CA LYS A 80 -2.85 18.43 -5.34
C LYS A 80 -2.64 18.33 -6.85
N ILE A 81 -1.42 18.05 -7.30
CA ILE A 81 -1.11 17.91 -8.73
C ILE A 81 -1.71 16.63 -9.29
N LEU A 82 -1.43 15.50 -8.65
CA LEU A 82 -1.78 14.20 -9.21
C LEU A 82 -3.30 13.98 -9.23
N LEU A 83 -4.04 14.56 -8.27
CA LEU A 83 -5.50 14.54 -8.24
C LEU A 83 -6.15 15.25 -9.44
N GLN A 84 -5.41 16.07 -10.17
CA GLN A 84 -5.90 16.75 -11.37
C GLN A 84 -5.76 15.92 -12.65
N SER A 85 -5.19 14.72 -12.56
CA SER A 85 -4.99 13.86 -13.71
C SER A 85 -6.25 13.12 -14.10
N LYS A 86 -6.62 13.22 -15.39
CA LYS A 86 -7.66 12.39 -16.00
C LYS A 86 -7.34 10.88 -15.98
N ASP A 87 -6.06 10.54 -15.89
CA ASP A 87 -5.58 9.14 -15.90
C ASP A 87 -5.56 8.53 -14.48
N LEU A 88 -5.87 9.34 -13.45
CA LEU A 88 -5.97 8.86 -12.08
C LEU A 88 -7.34 8.22 -11.84
N LEU A 89 -7.34 6.94 -11.45
CA LEU A 89 -8.55 6.18 -11.17
C LEU A 89 -9.29 6.73 -9.95
N PRO A 90 -10.62 6.52 -9.85
CA PRO A 90 -11.40 6.84 -8.65
C PRO A 90 -10.81 6.18 -7.39
N GLU A 91 -10.92 6.84 -6.24
CA GLU A 91 -10.30 6.37 -5.00
C GLU A 91 -10.69 4.94 -4.62
N GLU A 92 -11.96 4.58 -4.79
CA GLU A 92 -12.46 3.22 -4.50
C GLU A 92 -11.83 2.15 -5.39
N GLU A 93 -11.58 2.45 -6.67
CA GLU A 93 -10.87 1.53 -7.56
C GLU A 93 -9.40 1.38 -7.15
N ARG A 94 -8.74 2.50 -6.77
CA ARG A 94 -7.36 2.47 -6.27
C ARG A 94 -7.25 1.65 -4.98
N LYS A 95 -8.20 1.79 -4.06
CA LYS A 95 -8.31 0.97 -2.84
C LYS A 95 -8.48 -0.51 -3.18
N GLY A 96 -9.35 -0.83 -4.15
CA GLY A 96 -9.56 -2.20 -4.63
C GLY A 96 -8.31 -2.83 -5.25
N ASN A 97 -7.43 -2.01 -5.85
CA ASN A 97 -6.18 -2.50 -6.44
C ASN A 97 -5.11 -2.90 -5.41
N ILE A 98 -5.23 -2.47 -4.15
CA ILE A 98 -4.25 -2.79 -3.09
C ILE A 98 -4.12 -4.30 -2.91
N ASP A 99 -5.24 -5.01 -2.72
CA ASP A 99 -5.21 -6.45 -2.46
C ASP A 99 -4.66 -7.23 -3.64
N LYS A 100 -5.09 -6.85 -4.85
CA LYS A 100 -4.58 -7.42 -6.09
C LYS A 100 -3.06 -7.28 -6.19
N ASN A 101 -2.53 -6.11 -5.87
CA ASN A 101 -1.09 -5.85 -5.96
C ASN A 101 -0.30 -6.52 -4.84
N LEU A 102 -0.85 -6.57 -3.62
CA LEU A 102 -0.25 -7.33 -2.52
C LEU A 102 -0.14 -8.82 -2.88
N LEU A 103 -1.15 -9.39 -3.53
CA LEU A 103 -1.20 -10.81 -3.91
C LEU A 103 -0.41 -11.16 -5.18
N SER A 104 -0.03 -10.16 -5.98
CA SER A 104 0.67 -10.39 -7.27
C SER A 104 2.06 -9.80 -7.31
N LEU A 105 2.20 -8.48 -7.11
CA LEU A 105 3.48 -7.76 -7.19
C LEU A 105 4.31 -7.93 -5.93
N GLU A 106 3.66 -7.86 -4.77
CA GLU A 106 4.31 -7.99 -3.46
C GLU A 106 4.17 -9.41 -2.90
N ARG A 107 3.95 -10.38 -3.79
CA ARG A 107 3.74 -11.75 -3.38
C ARG A 107 4.97 -12.23 -2.61
N PRO A 108 4.79 -12.73 -1.38
CA PRO A 108 5.89 -13.24 -0.59
C PRO A 108 6.58 -14.42 -1.27
N VAL A 109 7.90 -14.50 -1.12
CA VAL A 109 8.74 -15.56 -1.69
C VAL A 109 9.38 -16.33 -0.55
N ASP A 110 9.25 -17.65 -0.57
CA ASP A 110 9.83 -18.53 0.46
C ASP A 110 11.33 -18.28 0.61
N GLY A 111 11.79 -18.18 1.85
CA GLY A 111 13.19 -17.89 2.19
C GLY A 111 13.61 -16.42 2.04
N LYS A 112 12.73 -15.50 1.63
CA LYS A 112 13.01 -14.05 1.61
C LYS A 112 12.16 -13.31 2.62
N ARG A 113 12.79 -12.54 3.51
CA ARG A 113 12.07 -11.68 4.46
C ARG A 113 11.15 -10.71 3.74
N ILE A 114 9.93 -10.61 4.22
CA ILE A 114 8.95 -9.61 3.76
C ILE A 114 9.20 -8.30 4.52
N ASP A 115 9.35 -7.21 3.79
CA ASP A 115 9.51 -5.89 4.38
C ASP A 115 8.16 -5.26 4.70
N LEU A 116 7.64 -5.56 5.89
CA LEU A 116 6.37 -5.01 6.35
C LEU A 116 6.37 -3.48 6.46
N ALA A 117 7.50 -2.87 6.82
CA ALA A 117 7.58 -1.43 6.97
C ALA A 117 7.43 -0.75 5.60
N TYR A 118 8.09 -1.31 4.59
CA TYR A 118 7.93 -0.91 3.20
C TYR A 118 6.47 -1.08 2.73
N LEU A 119 5.84 -2.24 2.96
CA LEU A 119 4.45 -2.46 2.54
C LEU A 119 3.44 -1.55 3.26
N GLN A 120 3.66 -1.29 4.56
CA GLN A 120 2.86 -0.34 5.34
C GLN A 120 3.00 1.07 4.82
N HIS A 121 4.23 1.50 4.50
CA HIS A 121 4.49 2.81 3.92
C HIS A 121 3.86 2.92 2.51
N LYS A 122 3.99 1.86 1.70
CA LYS A 122 3.47 1.80 0.33
C LYS A 122 1.95 1.80 0.26
N TYR A 123 1.24 1.00 1.06
CA TYR A 123 -0.21 0.81 0.93
C TYR A 123 -1.05 1.33 2.12
N LYS A 124 -0.40 1.81 3.19
CA LYS A 124 -1.05 2.22 4.45
C LYS A 124 -1.92 1.11 5.07
N LYS A 125 -1.53 -0.15 4.87
CA LYS A 125 -2.20 -1.33 5.45
C LYS A 125 -1.37 -1.88 6.58
N GLY A 126 -1.99 -2.01 7.75
CA GLY A 126 -1.33 -2.56 8.94
C GLY A 126 -0.98 -4.04 8.76
N TYR A 127 -0.08 -4.53 9.61
CA TYR A 127 0.31 -5.93 9.64
C TYR A 127 -0.89 -6.91 9.69
N PRO A 128 -1.89 -6.75 10.59
CA PRO A 128 -2.99 -7.71 10.69
C PRO A 128 -3.76 -7.88 9.38
N TYR A 129 -3.88 -6.79 8.61
CA TYR A 129 -4.54 -6.82 7.31
C TYR A 129 -3.74 -7.62 6.29
N ILE A 130 -2.44 -7.35 6.19
CA ILE A 130 -1.55 -7.99 5.21
C ILE A 130 -1.42 -9.48 5.53
N ASP A 131 -1.25 -9.84 6.80
CA ASP A 131 -1.16 -11.23 7.25
C ASP A 131 -2.45 -12.02 6.96
N ASP A 132 -3.61 -11.47 7.33
CA ASP A 132 -4.91 -12.10 7.04
C ASP A 132 -5.13 -12.30 5.53
N LEU A 133 -4.80 -11.28 4.74
CA LEU A 133 -4.90 -11.35 3.28
C LEU A 133 -4.02 -12.47 2.71
N TYR A 134 -2.76 -12.58 3.15
CA TYR A 134 -1.85 -13.61 2.67
C TYR A 134 -2.23 -15.01 3.14
N ARG A 135 -2.62 -15.20 4.41
CA ARG A 135 -3.08 -16.50 4.93
C ARG A 135 -4.26 -17.05 4.15
N LYS A 136 -5.22 -16.19 3.80
CA LYS A 136 -6.43 -16.60 3.07
C LYS A 136 -6.19 -16.96 1.61
N ASN A 137 -5.19 -16.35 0.97
CA ASN A 137 -5.06 -16.39 -0.48
C ASN A 137 -3.77 -17.06 -0.99
N ILE A 138 -2.79 -17.33 -0.12
CA ILE A 138 -1.52 -17.92 -0.50
C ILE A 138 -1.30 -19.19 0.33
N PHE A 139 -1.62 -20.35 -0.26
CA PHE A 139 -1.53 -21.65 0.43
C PHE A 139 -0.12 -21.97 0.94
N SER A 140 0.93 -21.62 0.18
CA SER A 140 2.33 -21.80 0.62
C SER A 140 2.73 -20.84 1.75
N TYR A 141 1.99 -19.76 1.96
CA TYR A 141 2.21 -18.85 3.07
C TYR A 141 1.60 -19.41 4.37
N SER A 142 0.43 -20.07 4.32
CA SER A 142 -0.30 -20.51 5.52
C SER A 142 0.33 -21.70 6.29
N GLY A 143 1.62 -21.97 6.09
CA GLY A 143 2.38 -23.00 6.82
C GLY A 143 3.90 -22.93 6.60
N SER A 144 4.41 -21.85 6.00
CA SER A 144 5.85 -21.68 5.76
C SER A 144 6.54 -20.95 6.91
N ASP A 145 7.85 -21.19 7.04
CA ASP A 145 8.79 -20.45 7.89
C ASP A 145 8.67 -18.92 7.70
N LEU A 146 8.17 -18.49 6.55
CA LEU A 146 7.95 -17.09 6.20
C LEU A 146 6.76 -16.46 6.95
N CYS A 147 5.67 -17.22 7.12
CA CYS A 147 4.56 -16.81 7.98
C CYS A 147 5.00 -16.72 9.43
N GLU A 148 5.80 -17.69 9.91
CA GLU A 148 6.38 -17.66 11.26
C GLU A 148 7.34 -16.47 11.46
N ALA A 149 8.18 -16.17 10.47
CA ALA A 149 9.10 -15.02 10.53
C ALA A 149 8.36 -13.67 10.54
N LEU A 150 7.28 -13.53 9.78
CA LEU A 150 6.44 -12.34 9.80
C LEU A 150 5.68 -12.19 11.12
N TYR A 151 5.20 -13.30 11.65
CA TYR A 151 4.56 -13.38 12.94
C TYR A 151 5.52 -12.98 14.07
N PHE A 152 6.74 -13.50 14.04
CA PHE A 152 7.82 -13.14 14.96
C PHE A 152 8.11 -11.64 14.92
N GLN A 153 8.17 -11.04 13.73
CA GLN A 153 8.43 -9.61 13.56
C GLN A 153 7.27 -8.72 14.06
N ALA A 154 6.01 -9.15 13.90
CA ALA A 154 4.87 -8.42 14.43
C ALA A 154 4.75 -8.52 15.95
N VAL A 155 4.99 -9.72 16.50
CA VAL A 155 4.96 -9.99 17.94
C VAL A 155 6.13 -9.29 18.65
N TYR A 156 7.33 -9.29 18.07
CA TYR A 156 8.49 -8.55 18.60
C TYR A 156 8.26 -7.03 18.66
N ASN A 157 7.47 -6.48 17.73
CA ASN A 157 7.12 -5.06 17.73
C ASN A 157 5.97 -4.70 18.69
N LEU A 158 5.17 -5.68 19.12
CA LEU A 158 4.02 -5.49 20.01
C LEU A 158 4.32 -5.84 21.48
N CYS A 159 5.16 -6.86 21.70
CA CYS A 159 5.52 -7.35 23.03
C CYS A 159 6.75 -6.62 23.55
N LYS A 160 6.67 -6.13 24.80
CA LYS A 160 7.81 -5.51 25.49
C LYS A 160 8.75 -6.55 26.14
N ASP A 161 8.29 -7.79 26.28
CA ASP A 161 8.99 -8.87 26.97
C ASP A 161 8.92 -10.19 26.18
N ARG A 162 10.00 -10.98 26.25
CA ARG A 162 10.22 -12.21 25.48
C ARG A 162 9.28 -13.35 25.92
N SER A 163 8.82 -13.35 27.17
CA SER A 163 7.90 -14.37 27.67
C SER A 163 6.51 -14.30 27.04
N GLU A 164 6.02 -13.10 26.71
CA GLU A 164 4.74 -12.92 26.01
C GLU A 164 4.81 -13.46 24.58
N ILE A 165 6.00 -13.39 23.97
CA ILE A 165 6.28 -13.94 22.65
C ILE A 165 6.19 -15.47 22.70
N ASP A 166 6.88 -16.09 23.67
CA ASP A 166 6.94 -17.56 23.80
C ASP A 166 5.56 -18.17 24.10
N GLU A 167 4.77 -17.56 25.00
CA GLU A 167 3.40 -18.03 25.32
C GLU A 167 2.47 -17.96 24.11
N TYR A 168 2.60 -16.92 23.30
CA TYR A 168 1.80 -16.75 22.09
C TYR A 168 2.13 -17.78 21.01
N PHE A 169 3.41 -18.15 20.84
CA PHE A 169 3.81 -19.19 19.90
C PHE A 169 3.29 -20.58 20.30
N GLU A 170 3.31 -20.91 21.58
CA GLU A 170 2.73 -22.17 22.06
C GLU A 170 1.23 -22.24 21.78
N ASN A 171 0.50 -21.14 21.98
CA ASN A 171 -0.93 -21.07 21.65
C ASN A 171 -1.19 -21.27 20.16
N LEU A 172 -0.37 -20.69 19.27
CA LEU A 172 -0.55 -20.88 17.83
C LEU A 172 -0.26 -22.28 17.36
N LYS A 173 0.78 -22.88 17.92
CA LYS A 173 1.13 -24.27 17.61
C LYS A 173 -0.03 -25.19 17.98
N MET A 174 -0.64 -25.00 19.15
CA MET A 174 -1.83 -25.74 19.57
C MET A 174 -3.03 -25.52 18.62
N GLU A 175 -3.30 -24.29 18.19
CA GLU A 175 -4.40 -23.99 17.26
C GLU A 175 -4.20 -24.67 15.89
N ARG A 176 -2.96 -24.69 15.38
CA ARG A 176 -2.61 -25.36 14.12
C ARG A 176 -2.76 -26.88 14.23
N GLU A 177 -2.24 -27.49 15.30
CA GLU A 177 -2.41 -28.93 15.54
C GLU A 177 -3.90 -29.31 15.65
N ALA A 178 -4.72 -28.45 16.23
CA ALA A 178 -6.16 -28.66 16.31
C ALA A 178 -6.86 -28.52 14.94
N ALA A 179 -6.45 -27.56 14.10
CA ALA A 179 -6.99 -27.39 12.76
C ALA A 179 -6.61 -28.56 11.84
N GLN A 180 -5.36 -29.02 11.90
CA GLN A 180 -4.86 -30.14 11.11
C GLN A 180 -5.59 -31.45 11.47
N LYS A 181 -5.80 -31.72 12.77
CA LYS A 181 -6.61 -32.86 13.22
C LYS A 181 -8.07 -32.81 12.74
N LYS A 182 -8.65 -31.62 12.60
CA LYS A 182 -10.02 -31.45 12.07
C LYS A 182 -10.10 -31.71 10.57
N GLU A 183 -9.08 -31.29 9.80
CA GLU A 183 -8.99 -31.61 8.37
C GLU A 183 -8.79 -33.11 8.15
N GLU A 184 -7.92 -33.76 8.93
CA GLU A 184 -7.71 -35.22 8.87
C GLU A 184 -9.00 -36.00 9.19
N GLN A 185 -9.81 -35.54 10.15
CA GLN A 185 -11.08 -36.17 10.53
C GLN A 185 -12.25 -35.94 9.54
N THR A 186 -12.15 -34.95 8.66
CA THR A 186 -13.21 -34.65 7.67
C THR A 186 -12.94 -35.26 6.30
N THR A 187 -11.78 -35.92 6.14
CA THR A 187 -11.35 -36.55 4.88
C THR A 187 -11.43 -38.09 4.90
N GLU A 188 -11.87 -38.69 6.02
CA GLU A 188 -12.31 -40.10 6.14
C GLU A 188 -13.83 -40.24 5.97
#